data_AF-A0A0D1KUD7-F1
#
_entry.id   AF-A0A0D1KUD7-F1
#
_cell.length_a   1.000
_cell.length_b   1.000
_cell.length_c   1.000
_cell.angle_alpha   90.00
_cell.angle_beta   90.00
_cell.angle_gamma   90.00
#
_symmetry.space_group_name_H-M   'P 1'
#
loop_
_entity.id
_entity.type
_entity.pdbx_description
1 polymer ?
#
loop_
_entity_poly.entity_id
_entity_poly.type
_entity_poly.pdbx_seq_one_letter_code
_entity_poly.pdbx_strand_id
1 'polypeptide(L)'
;MGRAMPDAKWLKDGKYYDINAVDVDPKQKDQMSFYCKNCKIKVIYVQGNVSEGSKPFFRKAAGIPHKEGCYYGKKKTLQDVVREIGTLDELDYGVKPPLALQKKLDINVDEKEQKKTNDKKISSEKPLQQRINRNKKHKKHLLTVDDLFHEIMDIRSQEPAIKFKLFNRLIGKVYFPYSEYLLIKKQHQKGKLKRYFFTAGKLNVDDPEQYSSIESGYVILHGKGVEDIKLRLHPYDEKITVQLKKLRYKTKSVAKKKYEFIGVKVGFRQISEEDTTTYIDLDLYEFDLNRYMN
;
A
#
# COMPACT_ATOMS: atom_id res chain seq x y z
N MET A 1 -0.03 -0.93 -6.03
CA MET A 1 -0.71 -0.49 -7.28
C MET A 1 -0.76 -1.63 -8.29
N GLY A 2 -1.79 -1.72 -9.14
CA GLY A 2 -1.82 -2.67 -10.27
C GLY A 2 -0.81 -2.31 -11.37
N ARG A 3 -0.66 -3.17 -12.38
CA ARG A 3 0.17 -2.92 -13.57
C ARG A 3 -0.24 -1.62 -14.26
N ALA A 4 0.73 -0.93 -14.82
CA ALA A 4 0.48 0.21 -15.68
C ALA A 4 -0.33 -0.24 -16.90
N MET A 5 -1.43 0.44 -17.16
CA MET A 5 -2.31 0.21 -18.29
C MET A 5 -1.93 1.20 -19.40
N PRO A 6 -1.42 0.75 -20.55
CA PRO A 6 -1.17 1.65 -21.67
C PRO A 6 -2.49 2.15 -22.30
N ASP A 7 -3.58 1.42 -22.10
CA ASP A 7 -4.90 1.69 -22.68
C ASP A 7 -6.04 1.57 -21.66
N ALA A 8 -7.14 2.26 -21.95
CA ALA A 8 -8.37 2.24 -21.17
C ALA A 8 -9.58 2.43 -22.08
N LYS A 9 -10.78 2.40 -21.49
CA LYS A 9 -12.01 2.89 -22.11
C LYS A 9 -12.38 4.22 -21.49
N TRP A 10 -12.77 5.21 -22.28
CA TRP A 10 -13.40 6.41 -21.74
C TRP A 10 -14.87 6.46 -22.16
N LEU A 11 -15.71 7.01 -21.28
CA LEU A 11 -17.15 7.11 -21.51
C LEU A 11 -17.47 8.50 -22.07
N LYS A 12 -18.07 8.54 -23.27
CA LYS A 12 -18.58 9.75 -23.91
C LYS A 12 -19.96 9.47 -24.49
N ASP A 13 -20.95 10.33 -24.21
CA ASP A 13 -22.31 10.21 -24.73
C ASP A 13 -22.94 8.81 -24.50
N GLY A 14 -22.66 8.21 -23.33
CA GLY A 14 -23.13 6.87 -22.96
C GLY A 14 -22.42 5.70 -23.66
N LYS A 15 -21.44 5.96 -24.52
CA LYS A 15 -20.66 4.95 -25.26
C LYS A 15 -19.21 4.89 -24.78
N TYR A 16 -18.66 3.68 -24.76
CA TYR A 16 -17.26 3.45 -24.38
C TYR A 16 -16.36 3.44 -25.62
N TYR A 17 -15.29 4.23 -25.58
CA TYR A 17 -14.29 4.31 -26.63
C TYR A 17 -12.93 3.88 -26.08
N ASP A 18 -12.18 3.09 -26.85
CA ASP A 18 -10.80 2.74 -26.50
C ASP A 18 -9.91 3.99 -26.63
N ILE A 19 -8.98 4.16 -25.69
CA ILE A 19 -8.04 5.27 -25.66
C ILE A 19 -6.70 4.82 -25.10
N ASN A 20 -5.60 5.18 -25.75
CA ASN A 20 -4.27 4.99 -25.17
C ASN A 20 -3.94 6.17 -24.27
N ALA A 21 -3.18 5.92 -23.21
CA ALA A 21 -2.77 6.95 -22.28
C ALA A 21 -1.90 8.04 -22.95
N VAL A 22 -1.16 7.68 -24.00
CA VAL A 22 -0.38 8.64 -24.80
C VAL A 22 -1.25 9.61 -25.60
N ASP A 23 -2.50 9.25 -25.86
CA ASP A 23 -3.43 10.04 -26.68
C ASP A 23 -4.34 10.95 -25.81
N VAL A 24 -4.25 10.84 -24.48
CA VAL A 24 -5.02 11.69 -23.56
C VAL A 24 -4.38 13.07 -23.50
N ASP A 25 -5.13 14.10 -23.90
CA ASP A 25 -4.73 15.49 -23.64
C ASP A 25 -4.71 15.76 -22.13
N PRO A 26 -3.54 16.08 -21.53
CA PRO A 26 -3.44 16.35 -20.10
C PRO A 26 -4.35 17.48 -19.61
N LYS A 27 -4.77 18.41 -20.49
CA LYS A 27 -5.69 19.51 -20.16
C LYS A 27 -7.13 19.04 -20.02
N GLN A 28 -7.50 17.91 -20.62
CA GLN A 28 -8.86 17.38 -20.62
C GLN A 28 -9.03 16.15 -19.72
N LYS A 29 -7.94 15.65 -19.12
CA LYS A 29 -7.94 14.43 -18.29
C LYS A 29 -8.98 14.42 -17.18
N ASP A 30 -9.26 15.57 -16.56
CA ASP A 30 -10.16 15.68 -15.41
C ASP A 30 -11.65 15.77 -15.83
N GLN A 31 -11.90 16.04 -17.12
CA GLN A 31 -13.22 16.04 -17.74
C GLN A 31 -13.62 14.64 -18.25
N MET A 32 -12.67 13.70 -18.28
CA MET A 32 -12.86 12.35 -18.81
C MET A 32 -12.92 11.32 -17.68
N SER A 33 -13.82 10.34 -17.80
CA SER A 33 -13.83 9.17 -16.92
C SER A 33 -13.28 7.96 -17.65
N PHE A 34 -12.18 7.42 -17.12
CA PHE A 34 -11.49 6.26 -17.67
C PHE A 34 -11.86 4.98 -16.92
N TYR A 35 -11.90 3.88 -17.66
CA TYR A 35 -12.28 2.56 -17.18
C TYR A 35 -11.32 1.49 -17.71
N CYS A 36 -11.02 0.49 -16.90
CA CYS A 36 -10.20 -0.64 -17.34
C CYS A 36 -10.92 -1.38 -18.47
N LYS A 37 -10.20 -1.64 -19.57
CA LYS A 37 -10.73 -2.34 -20.75
C LYS A 37 -11.36 -3.70 -20.43
N ASN A 38 -10.77 -4.44 -19.49
CA ASN A 38 -11.18 -5.81 -19.18
C ASN A 38 -12.32 -5.89 -18.15
N CYS A 39 -12.24 -5.10 -17.09
CA CYS A 39 -13.17 -5.22 -15.96
C CYS A 39 -14.17 -4.07 -15.83
N LYS A 40 -14.06 -3.04 -16.69
CA LYS A 40 -14.92 -1.84 -16.73
C LYS A 40 -15.01 -1.08 -15.40
N ILE A 41 -14.04 -1.27 -14.50
CA ILE A 41 -13.92 -0.45 -13.27
C ILE A 41 -13.25 0.87 -13.59
N LYS A 42 -13.52 1.91 -12.81
CA LYS A 42 -12.87 3.23 -12.97
C LYS A 42 -11.36 3.14 -12.71
N VAL A 43 -10.57 3.76 -13.58
CA VAL A 43 -9.10 3.87 -13.50
C VAL A 43 -8.68 5.33 -13.53
N ILE A 44 -7.45 5.60 -13.10
CA ILE A 44 -6.89 6.95 -12.98
C ILE A 44 -5.83 7.13 -14.06
N TYR A 45 -5.94 8.19 -14.84
CA TYR A 45 -4.90 8.62 -15.77
C TYR A 45 -3.69 9.19 -15.01
N VAL A 46 -2.49 8.81 -15.42
CA VAL A 46 -1.22 9.31 -14.92
C VAL A 46 -0.41 9.78 -16.11
N GLN A 47 -0.10 11.08 -16.14
CA GLN A 47 0.57 11.74 -17.26
C GLN A 47 2.00 11.25 -17.52
N GLY A 48 2.61 10.54 -16.57
CA GLY A 48 4.03 10.24 -16.59
C GLY A 48 4.89 11.48 -16.30
N ASN A 49 6.15 11.25 -15.97
CA ASN A 49 7.16 12.27 -15.74
C ASN A 49 8.11 12.33 -16.93
N VAL A 50 8.12 13.48 -17.62
CA VAL A 50 8.92 13.76 -18.82
C VAL A 50 10.43 13.70 -18.51
N SER A 51 10.84 14.19 -17.34
CA SER A 51 12.26 14.16 -16.92
C SER A 51 12.78 12.75 -16.62
N GLU A 52 11.87 11.81 -16.35
CA GLU A 52 12.18 10.40 -16.09
C GLU A 52 11.87 9.51 -17.30
N GLY A 53 11.48 10.10 -18.43
CA GLY A 53 11.19 9.36 -19.66
C GLY A 53 10.01 8.40 -19.55
N SER A 54 9.16 8.59 -18.53
CA SER A 54 8.04 7.71 -18.25
C SER A 54 6.82 8.12 -19.07
N LYS A 55 6.31 7.19 -19.87
CA LYS A 55 5.11 7.40 -20.69
C LYS A 55 3.87 7.53 -19.80
N PRO A 56 2.86 8.30 -20.22
CA PRO A 56 1.57 8.28 -19.56
C PRO A 56 0.98 6.87 -19.53
N PHE A 57 0.22 6.57 -18.48
CA PHE A 57 -0.43 5.28 -18.27
C PHE A 57 -1.68 5.45 -17.41
N PHE A 58 -2.59 4.48 -17.46
CA PHE A 58 -3.68 4.37 -16.49
C PHE A 58 -3.28 3.46 -15.33
N ARG A 59 -3.81 3.71 -14.14
CA ARG A 59 -3.64 2.84 -12.97
C ARG A 59 -4.96 2.59 -12.27
N LYS A 60 -5.03 1.46 -11.58
CA LYS A 60 -6.11 1.12 -10.66
C LYS A 60 -6.34 2.25 -9.65
N ALA A 61 -7.59 2.65 -9.46
CA ALA A 61 -7.98 3.56 -8.39
C ALA A 61 -7.81 2.91 -7.00
N ALA A 62 -7.38 3.69 -6.00
CA ALA A 62 -7.16 3.18 -4.66
C ALA A 62 -8.46 2.60 -4.06
N GLY A 63 -8.40 1.37 -3.54
CA GLY A 63 -9.54 0.70 -2.92
C GLY A 63 -10.58 0.09 -3.89
N ILE A 64 -10.41 0.21 -5.21
CA ILE A 64 -11.34 -0.38 -6.19
C ILE A 64 -10.72 -1.65 -6.80
N PRO A 65 -11.09 -2.87 -6.38
CA PRO A 65 -10.52 -4.11 -6.90
C PRO A 65 -10.89 -4.34 -8.38
N HIS A 66 -9.95 -4.89 -9.15
CA HIS A 66 -10.28 -5.46 -10.46
C HIS A 66 -10.98 -6.81 -10.28
N LYS A 67 -11.72 -7.24 -11.32
CA LYS A 67 -12.20 -8.63 -11.41
C LYS A 67 -11.02 -9.59 -11.33
N GLU A 68 -11.27 -10.74 -10.72
CA GLU A 68 -10.32 -11.85 -10.67
C GLU A 68 -9.86 -12.21 -12.10
N GLY A 69 -8.58 -12.54 -12.25
CA GLY A 69 -7.97 -12.83 -13.57
C GLY A 69 -7.62 -11.61 -14.43
N CYS A 70 -8.05 -10.40 -14.08
CA CYS A 70 -7.73 -9.20 -14.88
C CYS A 70 -6.22 -8.91 -14.89
N TYR A 71 -5.58 -9.00 -16.06
CA TYR A 71 -4.14 -8.74 -16.26
C TYR A 71 -3.68 -7.42 -15.62
N TYR A 72 -4.38 -6.33 -15.89
CA TYR A 72 -4.05 -5.00 -15.35
C TYR A 72 -4.32 -4.82 -13.85
N GLY A 73 -5.11 -5.72 -13.26
CA GLY A 73 -5.31 -5.79 -11.82
C GLY A 73 -4.15 -6.44 -11.08
N LYS A 74 -3.33 -7.25 -11.78
CA LYS A 74 -2.12 -7.87 -11.23
C LYS A 74 -1.07 -6.80 -11.02
N LYS A 75 -0.25 -6.89 -9.96
CA LYS A 75 0.87 -5.96 -9.75
C LYS A 75 2.07 -6.41 -10.61
N LYS A 76 3.07 -5.55 -10.75
CA LYS A 76 4.34 -5.94 -11.38
C LYS A 76 5.02 -6.95 -10.45
N THR A 77 5.47 -8.07 -11.03
CA THR A 77 6.25 -9.06 -10.26
C THR A 77 7.64 -8.52 -9.99
N LEU A 78 8.38 -9.14 -9.06
CA LEU A 78 9.80 -8.83 -8.85
C LEU A 78 10.62 -8.97 -10.13
N GLN A 79 10.37 -9.99 -10.96
CA GLN A 79 11.08 -10.18 -12.22
C GLN A 79 10.82 -9.03 -13.20
N ASP A 80 9.58 -8.55 -13.29
CA ASP A 80 9.23 -7.39 -14.11
C ASP A 80 9.96 -6.13 -13.61
N VAL A 81 10.03 -5.95 -12.29
CA VAL A 81 10.77 -4.85 -11.67
C VAL A 81 12.27 -4.95 -11.97
N VAL A 82 12.88 -6.13 -11.83
CA VAL A 82 14.31 -6.38 -12.13
C VAL A 82 14.66 -6.07 -13.57
N ARG A 83 13.82 -6.46 -14.53
CA ARG A 83 14.03 -6.15 -15.94
C ARG A 83 14.06 -4.63 -16.20
N GLU A 84 13.34 -3.85 -15.40
CA GLU A 84 13.31 -2.39 -15.52
C GLU A 84 14.49 -1.71 -14.80
N ILE A 85 14.96 -2.24 -13.66
CA ILE A 85 16.01 -1.61 -12.83
C ILE A 85 17.40 -2.23 -13.00
N GLY A 86 17.54 -3.32 -13.75
CA GLY A 86 18.81 -3.99 -14.02
C GLY A 86 19.27 -4.95 -12.93
N THR A 87 19.15 -4.61 -11.63
CA THR A 87 19.54 -5.54 -10.54
C THR A 87 18.65 -5.46 -9.30
N LEU A 88 18.52 -6.59 -8.59
CA LEU A 88 17.85 -6.64 -7.28
C LEU A 88 18.62 -5.85 -6.21
N ASP A 89 19.89 -5.54 -6.41
CA ASP A 89 20.74 -4.90 -5.41
C ASP A 89 20.42 -3.44 -5.14
N GLU A 90 19.77 -2.78 -6.09
CA GLU A 90 19.35 -1.39 -5.97
C GLU A 90 17.92 -1.24 -5.43
N LEU A 91 17.22 -2.34 -5.15
CA LEU A 91 15.83 -2.34 -4.68
C LEU A 91 15.75 -2.11 -3.16
N ASP A 92 15.27 -0.93 -2.77
CA ASP A 92 15.04 -0.52 -1.38
C ASP A 92 13.54 -0.43 -1.05
N TYR A 93 13.10 -0.99 0.09
CA TYR A 93 11.70 -0.89 0.53
C TYR A 93 11.44 0.32 1.43
N GLY A 94 10.35 1.04 1.15
CA GLY A 94 9.87 2.15 1.98
C GLY A 94 8.38 2.07 2.28
N VAL A 95 7.97 2.55 3.46
CA VAL A 95 6.55 2.73 3.82
C VAL A 95 6.20 4.20 3.63
N LYS A 96 5.22 4.51 2.76
CA LYS A 96 4.69 5.88 2.66
C LYS A 96 3.61 6.12 3.72
N PRO A 97 3.34 7.39 4.10
CA PRO A 97 2.22 7.73 4.97
C PRO A 97 0.89 7.13 4.45
N PRO A 98 -0.09 6.89 5.31
CA PRO A 98 -1.45 6.53 4.91
C PRO A 98 -2.03 7.48 3.87
N LEU A 99 -2.76 6.97 2.86
CA LEU A 99 -3.38 7.80 1.82
C LEU A 99 -4.35 8.84 2.42
N ALA A 100 -5.06 8.47 3.49
CA ALA A 100 -5.95 9.36 4.22
C ALA A 100 -5.22 10.58 4.82
N LEU A 101 -3.94 10.43 5.18
CA LEU A 101 -3.09 11.51 5.68
C LEU A 101 -2.35 12.26 4.58
N GLN A 102 -2.01 11.60 3.47
CA GLN A 102 -1.41 12.27 2.31
C GLN A 102 -2.33 13.37 1.76
N LYS A 103 -3.64 13.10 1.67
CA LYS A 103 -4.63 14.10 1.24
C LYS A 103 -4.67 15.34 2.14
N LYS A 104 -4.45 15.19 3.46
CA LYS A 104 -4.41 16.32 4.40
C LYS A 104 -3.07 17.08 4.33
N LEU A 105 -1.99 16.38 4.04
CA LEU A 105 -0.68 17.00 3.84
C LEU A 105 -0.64 17.81 2.54
N ASP A 106 -1.26 17.30 1.46
CA ASP A 106 -1.35 18.04 0.19
C ASP A 106 -2.18 19.33 0.33
N ILE A 107 -3.23 19.34 1.17
CA ILE A 107 -4.03 20.56 1.46
C ILE A 107 -3.22 21.60 2.25
N ASN A 108 -2.27 21.19 3.08
CA ASN A 108 -1.42 22.12 3.86
C ASN A 108 -0.12 22.52 3.15
N VAL A 109 0.17 21.97 1.96
CA VAL A 109 1.35 22.35 1.17
C VAL A 109 1.07 23.57 0.28
N ASP A 110 -0.21 23.85 -0.01
CA ASP A 110 -0.62 25.07 -0.75
C ASP A 110 -0.48 26.37 0.07
N GLU A 111 -0.13 26.33 1.36
CA GLU A 111 0.15 27.52 2.18
C GLU A 111 1.64 27.79 2.44
N LYS A 112 2.56 27.01 1.85
CA LYS A 112 4.01 27.33 1.87
C LYS A 112 4.63 27.23 0.49
N GLU A 113 4.10 28.02 -0.44
CA GLU A 113 4.87 28.48 -1.60
C GLU A 113 6.10 29.27 -1.13
N GLN A 114 7.26 28.62 -1.09
CA GLN A 114 8.50 29.34 -1.36
C GLN A 114 8.77 29.26 -2.86
N LYS A 115 8.42 30.36 -3.54
CA LYS A 115 8.92 30.76 -4.85
C LYS A 115 10.40 30.37 -5.01
N LYS A 116 10.67 29.39 -5.88
CA LYS A 116 11.92 29.34 -6.63
C LYS A 116 11.59 29.49 -8.09
N THR A 117 11.58 30.75 -8.53
CA THR A 117 11.73 31.15 -9.92
C THR A 117 12.98 30.48 -10.48
N ASN A 118 12.79 29.60 -11.46
CA ASN A 118 13.84 29.19 -12.37
C ASN A 118 13.34 29.45 -13.79
N ASP A 119 13.61 30.66 -14.26
CA ASP A 119 13.68 30.94 -15.69
C ASP A 119 14.77 30.05 -16.29
N LYS A 120 14.39 29.08 -17.12
CA LYS A 120 15.32 28.45 -18.05
C LYS A 120 14.73 28.42 -19.45
N LYS A 121 15.38 29.20 -20.31
CA LYS A 121 15.25 29.27 -21.76
C LYS A 121 15.08 27.89 -22.38
N ILE A 122 14.05 27.78 -23.22
CA ILE A 122 13.76 26.63 -24.07
C ILE A 122 14.81 26.63 -25.19
N SER A 123 15.72 25.66 -25.20
CA SER A 123 16.49 25.32 -26.41
C SER A 123 15.97 23.98 -26.95
N SER A 124 15.68 23.99 -28.24
CA SER A 124 15.16 22.88 -29.02
C SER A 124 16.33 22.03 -29.53
N GLU A 125 16.64 20.92 -28.86
CA GLU A 125 17.55 19.90 -29.39
C GLU A 125 17.05 18.47 -29.11
N LYS A 126 17.44 17.58 -30.04
CA LYS A 126 16.97 16.22 -30.36
C LYS A 126 16.75 15.27 -29.17
N PRO A 127 15.91 14.22 -29.33
CA PRO A 127 15.58 13.32 -28.23
C PRO A 127 16.82 12.55 -27.75
N LEU A 128 17.24 12.83 -26.52
CA LEU A 128 18.31 12.12 -25.83
C LEU A 128 17.95 10.62 -25.72
N GLN A 129 18.81 9.76 -26.25
CA GLN A 129 18.81 8.34 -25.91
C GLN A 129 18.96 8.21 -24.39
N GLN A 130 17.98 7.56 -23.76
CA GLN A 130 17.93 7.32 -22.33
C GLN A 130 19.12 6.43 -21.91
N ARG A 131 20.18 7.03 -21.36
CA ARG A 131 21.17 6.29 -20.58
C ARG A 131 20.55 5.97 -19.22
N ILE A 132 20.30 4.68 -18.98
CA ILE A 132 19.82 4.16 -17.69
C ILE A 132 20.86 4.54 -16.62
N ASN A 133 20.45 5.34 -15.63
CA ASN A 133 21.33 5.78 -14.56
C ASN A 133 21.49 4.67 -13.52
N ARG A 134 22.55 3.86 -13.66
CA ARG A 134 22.91 2.73 -12.78
C ARG A 134 23.19 3.10 -11.31
N ASN A 135 23.23 4.39 -10.97
CA ASN A 135 23.51 4.85 -9.61
C ASN A 135 22.24 5.30 -8.84
N LYS A 136 21.06 5.27 -9.46
CA LYS A 136 19.82 5.72 -8.80
C LYS A 136 19.27 4.58 -7.92
N LYS A 137 19.46 4.67 -6.61
CA LYS A 137 18.83 3.74 -5.65
C LYS A 137 17.31 3.72 -5.86
N HIS A 138 16.79 2.61 -6.35
CA HIS A 138 15.38 2.45 -6.69
C HIS A 138 14.58 2.09 -5.43
N LYS A 139 13.94 3.10 -4.83
CA LYS A 139 13.04 2.90 -3.69
C LYS A 139 11.67 2.40 -4.17
N LYS A 140 11.36 1.13 -3.91
CA LYS A 140 10.02 0.58 -4.05
C LYS A 140 9.21 0.89 -2.80
N HIS A 141 8.21 1.74 -2.97
CA HIS A 141 7.31 2.13 -1.89
C HIS A 141 6.11 1.20 -1.82
N LEU A 142 5.93 0.56 -0.66
CA LEU A 142 4.71 -0.16 -0.32
C LEU A 142 3.68 0.84 0.19
N LEU A 143 2.52 0.87 -0.47
CA LEU A 143 1.46 1.85 -0.17
C LEU A 143 0.36 1.23 0.67
N THR A 144 -0.06 0.02 0.31
CA THR A 144 -1.19 -0.72 0.89
C THR A 144 -0.73 -2.03 1.55
N VAL A 145 -1.55 -2.59 2.41
CA VAL A 145 -1.31 -3.94 3.00
C VAL A 145 -1.32 -5.00 1.90
N ASP A 146 -2.24 -4.88 0.94
CA ASP A 146 -2.28 -5.72 -0.26
C ASP A 146 -0.97 -5.62 -1.09
N ASP A 147 -0.33 -4.45 -1.14
CA ASP A 147 0.99 -4.29 -1.80
C ASP A 147 2.06 -5.11 -1.09
N LEU A 148 2.06 -5.08 0.25
CA LEU A 148 2.98 -5.88 1.05
C LEU A 148 2.76 -7.37 0.86
N PHE A 149 1.51 -7.85 0.87
CA PHE A 149 1.23 -9.28 0.68
C PHE A 149 1.64 -9.81 -0.68
N HIS A 150 1.33 -9.05 -1.75
CA HIS A 150 1.78 -9.40 -3.09
C HIS A 150 3.31 -9.46 -3.17
N GLU A 151 3.99 -8.50 -2.55
CA GLU A 151 5.45 -8.50 -2.53
C GLU A 151 6.01 -9.73 -1.81
N ILE A 152 5.44 -10.10 -0.66
CA ILE A 152 5.85 -11.28 0.10
C ILE A 152 5.65 -12.56 -0.71
N MET A 153 4.53 -12.66 -1.44
CA MET A 153 4.26 -13.78 -2.33
C MET A 153 5.32 -13.86 -3.45
N ASP A 154 5.57 -12.73 -4.12
CA ASP A 154 6.59 -12.66 -5.19
C ASP A 154 7.98 -13.01 -4.66
N ILE A 155 8.35 -12.57 -3.45
CA ILE A 155 9.65 -12.91 -2.84
C ILE A 155 9.72 -14.41 -2.56
N ARG A 156 8.62 -15.03 -2.10
CA ARG A 156 8.59 -16.47 -1.79
C ARG A 156 8.74 -17.36 -3.00
N SER A 157 8.33 -16.89 -4.18
CA SER A 157 8.48 -17.61 -5.44
C SER A 157 9.88 -17.50 -6.04
N GLN A 158 10.80 -16.74 -5.40
CA GLN A 158 12.19 -16.66 -5.84
C GLN A 158 13.04 -17.78 -5.26
N GLU A 159 14.20 -18.03 -5.89
CA GLU A 159 15.22 -18.96 -5.41
C GLU A 159 15.70 -18.61 -3.98
N PRO A 160 16.11 -19.60 -3.17
CA PRO A 160 16.39 -19.41 -1.74
C PRO A 160 17.35 -18.26 -1.40
N ALA A 161 18.44 -18.10 -2.16
CA ALA A 161 19.43 -17.05 -1.91
C ALA A 161 18.85 -15.64 -2.13
N ILE A 162 18.10 -15.46 -3.22
CA ILE A 162 17.42 -14.22 -3.57
C ILE A 162 16.28 -13.94 -2.57
N LYS A 163 15.48 -14.96 -2.28
CA LYS A 163 14.38 -14.92 -1.32
C LYS A 163 14.85 -14.40 0.03
N PHE A 164 15.91 -14.99 0.61
CA PHE A 164 16.43 -14.58 1.91
C PHE A 164 16.92 -13.13 1.90
N LYS A 165 17.68 -12.75 0.86
CA LYS A 165 18.19 -11.37 0.69
C LYS A 165 17.05 -10.34 0.63
N LEU A 166 16.01 -10.61 -0.16
CA LEU A 166 14.86 -9.73 -0.32
C LEU A 166 13.97 -9.67 0.92
N PHE A 167 13.75 -10.81 1.59
CA PHE A 167 13.02 -10.85 2.87
C PHE A 167 13.72 -10.01 3.94
N ASN A 168 15.04 -10.14 4.09
CA ASN A 168 15.78 -9.37 5.10
C ASN A 168 15.70 -7.86 4.84
N ARG A 169 15.73 -7.43 3.58
CA ARG A 169 15.55 -6.02 3.21
C ARG A 169 14.14 -5.51 3.49
N LEU A 170 13.12 -6.34 3.24
CA LEU A 170 11.74 -6.01 3.54
C LEU A 170 11.52 -5.90 5.07
N ILE A 171 11.94 -6.91 5.83
CA ILE A 171 11.77 -7.00 7.30
C ILE A 171 12.55 -5.89 8.02
N GLY A 172 13.76 -5.53 7.56
CA GLY A 172 14.51 -4.40 8.12
C GLY A 172 13.83 -3.04 7.95
N LYS A 173 12.76 -2.97 7.15
CA LYS A 173 12.01 -1.74 6.87
C LYS A 173 10.53 -1.83 7.24
N VAL A 174 10.02 -3.02 7.56
CA VAL A 174 8.60 -3.34 7.80
C VAL A 174 8.48 -4.38 8.93
N TYR A 175 7.57 -4.18 9.89
CA TYR A 175 7.38 -5.03 11.09
C TYR A 175 6.38 -6.18 10.83
N PHE A 176 6.49 -6.82 9.67
CA PHE A 176 5.55 -7.83 9.16
C PHE A 176 6.30 -9.11 8.74
N PRO A 177 5.71 -10.32 8.82
CA PRO A 177 4.46 -10.68 9.51
C PRO A 177 4.66 -10.92 11.02
N TYR A 178 5.94 -11.02 11.43
CA TYR A 178 6.36 -11.63 12.69
C TYR A 178 7.58 -10.92 13.28
N SER A 179 7.70 -9.59 13.14
CA SER A 179 8.48 -8.91 14.17
C SER A 179 7.70 -9.11 15.47
N GLU A 180 8.23 -9.92 16.38
CA GLU A 180 7.71 -10.08 17.73
C GLU A 180 7.26 -8.72 18.24
N TYR A 181 6.10 -8.61 18.88
CA TYR A 181 5.63 -7.32 19.39
C TYR A 181 6.66 -6.67 20.34
N LEU A 182 7.51 -7.50 20.95
CA LEU A 182 8.73 -7.12 21.63
C LEU A 182 9.71 -6.28 20.79
N LEU A 183 9.91 -6.59 19.50
CA LEU A 183 10.74 -5.79 18.60
C LEU A 183 10.15 -4.40 18.36
N ILE A 184 8.82 -4.27 18.28
CA ILE A 184 8.14 -2.97 18.17
C ILE A 184 8.40 -2.16 19.46
N LYS A 185 8.18 -2.76 20.65
CA LYS A 185 8.49 -2.16 21.96
C LYS A 185 9.96 -1.72 22.05
N LYS A 186 10.91 -2.62 21.73
CA LYS A 186 12.35 -2.34 21.74
C LYS A 186 12.76 -1.22 20.79
N GLN A 187 12.18 -1.14 19.60
CA GLN A 187 12.52 -0.08 18.65
C GLN A 187 11.89 1.25 19.03
N HIS A 188 10.72 1.26 19.68
CA HIS A 188 10.13 2.45 20.27
C HIS A 188 11.04 3.02 21.37
N GLN A 189 11.44 2.18 22.33
CA GLN A 189 12.34 2.56 23.42
C GLN A 189 13.69 3.11 22.93
N LYS A 190 14.18 2.63 21.78
CA LYS A 190 15.43 3.10 21.15
C LYS A 190 15.26 4.35 20.27
N GLY A 191 14.05 4.91 20.15
CA GLY A 191 13.75 6.03 19.25
C GLY A 191 13.91 5.70 17.76
N LYS A 192 13.89 4.41 17.40
CA LYS A 192 14.09 3.92 16.03
C LYS A 192 12.81 3.45 15.35
N LEU A 193 11.70 3.38 16.08
CA LEU A 193 10.40 3.00 15.53
C LEU A 193 9.96 4.05 14.50
N LYS A 194 9.67 3.57 13.28
CA LYS A 194 9.14 4.43 12.23
C LYS A 194 7.72 4.89 12.60
N ARG A 195 7.40 6.14 12.26
CA ARG A 195 6.07 6.73 12.48
C ARG A 195 4.94 5.90 11.86
N TYR A 196 5.16 5.35 10.66
CA TYR A 196 4.20 4.49 9.97
C TYR A 196 4.88 3.18 9.57
N PHE A 197 4.16 2.08 9.75
CA PHE A 197 4.68 0.76 9.41
C PHE A 197 3.55 -0.24 9.12
N PHE A 198 3.93 -1.42 8.63
CA PHE A 198 3.03 -2.55 8.52
C PHE A 198 3.35 -3.61 9.56
N THR A 199 2.32 -4.27 10.08
CA THR A 199 2.43 -5.46 10.94
C THR A 199 1.25 -6.41 10.69
N ALA A 200 1.19 -7.54 11.38
CA ALA A 200 0.20 -8.58 11.17
C ALA A 200 -0.18 -9.28 12.46
N GLY A 201 -1.29 -10.00 12.39
CA GLY A 201 -1.67 -10.95 13.43
C GLY A 201 -3.05 -11.54 13.20
N LYS A 202 -3.55 -12.23 14.21
CA LYS A 202 -4.88 -12.84 14.21
C LYS A 202 -5.85 -11.93 14.96
N LEU A 203 -6.98 -11.70 14.32
CA LEU A 203 -8.15 -11.04 14.90
C LEU A 203 -9.10 -12.13 15.37
N ASN A 204 -9.53 -12.09 16.63
CA ASN A 204 -10.58 -12.98 17.13
C ASN A 204 -11.94 -12.38 16.73
N VAL A 205 -12.67 -13.02 15.81
CA VAL A 205 -13.96 -12.49 15.33
C VAL A 205 -15.15 -12.92 16.20
N ASP A 206 -14.92 -13.91 17.06
CA ASP A 206 -15.93 -14.42 17.99
C ASP A 206 -16.00 -13.65 19.29
N ASP A 207 -14.92 -12.98 19.69
CA ASP A 207 -14.87 -12.12 20.87
C ASP A 207 -15.84 -10.93 20.70
N PRO A 208 -16.97 -10.89 21.43
CA PRO A 208 -17.94 -9.83 21.29
C PRO A 208 -17.44 -8.49 21.87
N GLU A 209 -16.54 -8.53 22.85
CA GLU A 209 -16.03 -7.34 23.56
C GLU A 209 -15.15 -6.49 22.65
N GLN A 210 -14.37 -7.13 21.77
CA GLN A 210 -13.54 -6.45 20.77
C GLN A 210 -14.34 -5.67 19.73
N TYR A 211 -15.65 -5.94 19.57
CA TYR A 211 -16.47 -5.33 18.53
C TYR A 211 -17.62 -4.49 19.05
N SER A 212 -18.11 -4.76 20.26
CA SER A 212 -18.94 -3.80 21.00
C SER A 212 -18.15 -2.52 21.28
N SER A 213 -16.84 -2.64 21.50
CA SER A 213 -15.92 -1.52 21.69
C SER A 213 -15.47 -0.82 20.40
N ILE A 214 -15.88 -1.23 19.20
CA ILE A 214 -15.52 -0.51 17.97
C ILE A 214 -16.24 0.85 17.89
N GLU A 215 -17.36 1.00 18.58
CA GLU A 215 -18.01 2.30 18.77
C GLU A 215 -17.31 3.15 19.85
N SER A 216 -16.41 2.55 20.65
CA SER A 216 -15.73 3.20 21.79
C SER A 216 -14.19 3.09 21.86
N GLY A 217 -13.46 2.47 20.91
CA GLY A 217 -11.99 2.44 21.05
C GLY A 217 -11.14 1.68 20.04
N TYR A 218 -11.17 0.34 19.98
CA TYR A 218 -10.11 -0.45 19.31
C TYR A 218 -10.48 -1.92 19.05
N VAL A 219 -9.66 -2.65 18.29
CA VAL A 219 -9.65 -4.12 18.20
C VAL A 219 -8.30 -4.70 18.61
N ILE A 220 -8.25 -5.94 19.10
CA ILE A 220 -6.99 -6.57 19.53
C ILE A 220 -6.42 -7.43 18.41
N LEU A 221 -5.15 -7.20 18.07
CA LEU A 221 -4.40 -8.03 17.15
C LEU A 221 -3.45 -8.93 17.94
N HIS A 222 -3.64 -10.25 17.79
CA HIS A 222 -2.87 -11.26 18.50
C HIS A 222 -1.68 -11.75 17.65
N GLY A 223 -0.49 -11.77 18.26
CA GLY A 223 0.76 -12.21 17.66
C GLY A 223 1.11 -13.65 18.03
N LYS A 224 2.19 -14.18 17.46
CA LYS A 224 2.73 -15.50 17.85
C LYS A 224 3.75 -15.34 18.98
N GLY A 225 3.56 -16.07 20.08
CA GLY A 225 4.62 -16.31 21.09
C GLY A 225 4.80 -15.24 22.17
N VAL A 226 3.85 -14.32 22.36
CA VAL A 226 3.90 -13.32 23.44
C VAL A 226 2.50 -13.15 24.04
N GLU A 227 2.27 -13.66 25.25
CA GLU A 227 0.97 -13.54 25.93
C GLU A 227 0.78 -12.16 26.57
N ASP A 228 1.89 -11.56 27.06
CA ASP A 228 1.88 -10.31 27.83
C ASP A 228 1.99 -9.03 26.98
N ILE A 229 2.08 -9.15 25.65
CA ILE A 229 2.10 -7.98 24.74
C ILE A 229 0.98 -8.12 23.73
N LYS A 230 0.09 -7.14 23.71
CA LYS A 230 -1.05 -7.08 22.76
C LYS A 230 -1.01 -5.80 21.95
N LEU A 231 -1.42 -5.86 20.69
CA LEU A 231 -1.60 -4.66 19.87
C LEU A 231 -3.07 -4.24 19.92
N ARG A 232 -3.33 -3.00 20.32
CA ARG A 232 -4.67 -2.38 20.21
C ARG A 232 -4.71 -1.51 18.98
N LEU A 233 -5.62 -1.82 18.06
CA LEU A 233 -5.79 -1.13 16.80
C LEU A 233 -6.99 -0.20 16.89
N HIS A 234 -6.74 1.10 16.91
CA HIS A 234 -7.76 2.14 16.91
C HIS A 234 -8.11 2.52 15.47
N PRO A 235 -9.32 2.23 14.96
CA PRO A 235 -9.72 2.63 13.61
C PRO A 235 -9.56 4.14 13.42
N TYR A 236 -8.79 4.57 12.42
CA TYR A 236 -8.54 5.98 12.17
C TYR A 236 -9.78 6.75 11.71
N ASP A 237 -10.70 6.08 11.01
CA ASP A 237 -11.96 6.66 10.55
C ASP A 237 -13.12 5.62 10.53
N GLU A 238 -14.34 6.13 10.35
CA GLU A 238 -15.56 5.33 10.29
C GLU A 238 -15.53 4.29 9.15
N LYS A 239 -14.83 4.59 8.05
CA LYS A 239 -14.72 3.67 6.92
C LYS A 239 -13.93 2.43 7.32
N ILE A 240 -12.83 2.56 8.06
CA ILE A 240 -12.07 1.42 8.59
C ILE A 240 -12.94 0.63 9.58
N THR A 241 -13.66 1.31 10.47
CA THR A 241 -14.63 0.69 11.39
C THR A 241 -15.66 -0.18 10.67
N VAL A 242 -16.33 0.36 9.65
CA VAL A 242 -17.33 -0.36 8.86
C VAL A 242 -16.69 -1.56 8.15
N GLN A 243 -15.46 -1.43 7.64
CA GLN A 243 -14.75 -2.53 7.00
C GLN A 243 -14.44 -3.67 8.00
N LEU A 244 -13.99 -3.35 9.22
CA LEU A 244 -13.74 -4.36 10.26
C LEU A 244 -15.03 -5.08 10.68
N LYS A 245 -16.13 -4.35 10.89
CA LYS A 245 -17.45 -4.95 11.18
C LYS A 245 -17.89 -5.92 10.07
N LYS A 246 -17.71 -5.52 8.80
CA LYS A 246 -17.99 -6.39 7.64
C LYS A 246 -17.08 -7.62 7.58
N LEU A 247 -15.80 -7.47 7.91
CA LEU A 247 -14.87 -8.59 7.98
C LEU A 247 -15.34 -9.61 9.01
N ARG A 248 -15.62 -9.18 10.25
CA ARG A 248 -16.16 -10.05 11.31
C ARG A 248 -17.39 -10.82 10.86
N TYR A 249 -18.38 -10.12 10.33
CA TYR A 249 -19.61 -10.77 9.85
C TYR A 249 -19.31 -11.85 8.81
N LYS A 250 -18.45 -11.55 7.83
CA LYS A 250 -18.06 -12.54 6.81
C LYS A 250 -17.31 -13.72 7.41
N THR A 251 -16.30 -13.49 8.24
CA THR A 251 -15.49 -14.57 8.83
C THR A 251 -16.34 -15.46 9.74
N LYS A 252 -17.20 -14.87 10.58
CA LYS A 252 -18.05 -15.60 11.53
C LYS A 252 -19.23 -16.29 10.85
N SER A 253 -20.05 -15.54 10.12
CA SER A 253 -21.33 -16.04 9.61
C SER A 253 -21.20 -16.81 8.30
N VAL A 254 -20.27 -16.42 7.42
CA VAL A 254 -20.09 -17.06 6.10
C VAL A 254 -19.02 -18.13 6.15
N ALA A 255 -17.82 -17.79 6.65
CA ALA A 255 -16.70 -18.73 6.68
C ALA A 255 -16.68 -19.65 7.91
N LYS A 256 -17.51 -19.38 8.93
CA LYS A 256 -17.59 -20.15 10.19
C LYS A 256 -16.22 -20.30 10.90
N LYS A 257 -15.39 -19.27 10.84
CA LYS A 257 -14.06 -19.24 11.49
C LYS A 257 -14.07 -18.38 12.74
N LYS A 258 -13.30 -18.79 13.75
CA LYS A 258 -13.09 -18.03 15.01
C LYS A 258 -12.07 -16.90 14.89
N TYR A 259 -11.08 -17.09 14.02
CA TYR A 259 -9.97 -16.17 13.84
C TYR A 259 -9.79 -15.82 12.37
N GLU A 260 -9.33 -14.61 12.13
CA GLU A 260 -8.92 -14.14 10.81
C GLU A 260 -7.51 -13.57 10.86
N PHE A 261 -6.65 -13.94 9.90
CA PHE A 261 -5.33 -13.35 9.80
C PHE A 261 -5.37 -12.10 8.94
N ILE A 262 -5.01 -10.96 9.51
CA ILE A 262 -4.97 -9.68 8.79
C ILE A 262 -3.56 -9.09 8.84
N GLY A 263 -3.21 -8.43 7.74
CA GLY A 263 -2.14 -7.45 7.74
C GLY A 263 -2.72 -6.06 7.97
N VAL A 264 -1.94 -5.19 8.61
CA VAL A 264 -2.38 -3.85 8.97
C VAL A 264 -1.31 -2.82 8.65
N LYS A 265 -1.75 -1.63 8.24
CA LYS A 265 -0.93 -0.42 8.13
C LYS A 265 -1.30 0.51 9.27
N VAL A 266 -0.31 0.81 10.09
CA VAL A 266 -0.51 1.44 11.40
C VAL A 266 0.42 2.61 11.61
N GLY A 267 0.02 3.51 12.51
CA GLY A 267 0.89 4.52 13.12
C GLY A 267 0.96 4.30 14.62
N PHE A 268 2.13 4.56 15.20
CA PHE A 268 2.30 4.44 16.64
C PHE A 268 1.54 5.55 17.37
N ARG A 269 0.75 5.18 18.39
CA ARG A 269 0.04 6.13 19.24
C ARG A 269 0.73 6.24 20.60
N GLN A 270 0.77 5.14 21.35
CA GLN A 270 1.37 5.08 22.68
C GLN A 270 1.62 3.63 23.11
N ILE A 271 2.25 3.45 24.27
CA ILE A 271 2.29 2.18 24.99
C ILE A 271 1.62 2.42 26.34
N SER A 272 0.67 1.55 26.70
CA SER A 272 0.09 1.50 28.04
C SER A 272 0.41 0.16 28.70
N GLU A 273 0.48 0.17 30.02
CA GLU A 273 0.62 -1.03 30.83
C GLU A 273 -0.62 -1.11 31.72
N GLU A 274 -1.37 -2.21 31.59
CA GLU A 274 -2.55 -2.50 32.40
C GLU A 274 -2.38 -3.91 32.97
N ASP A 275 -2.41 -4.01 34.29
CA ASP A 275 -2.07 -5.22 35.04
C ASP A 275 -0.68 -5.77 34.65
N THR A 276 -0.64 -6.98 34.09
CA THR A 276 0.57 -7.64 33.57
C THR A 276 0.73 -7.51 32.06
N THR A 277 -0.22 -6.89 31.36
CA THR A 277 -0.23 -6.81 29.90
C THR A 277 0.28 -5.45 29.42
N THR A 278 1.31 -5.46 28.57
CA THR A 278 1.70 -4.29 27.79
C THR A 278 0.81 -4.18 26.55
N TYR A 279 0.11 -3.06 26.41
CA TYR A 279 -0.61 -2.72 25.19
C TYR A 279 0.21 -1.74 24.36
N ILE A 280 0.39 -2.07 23.09
CA ILE A 280 0.91 -1.14 22.09
C ILE A 280 -0.28 -0.61 21.31
N ASP A 281 -0.64 0.64 21.59
CA ASP A 281 -1.77 1.32 20.94
C ASP A 281 -1.31 1.88 19.59
N LEU A 282 -2.10 1.55 18.56
CA LEU A 282 -1.78 1.84 17.17
C LEU A 282 -3.00 2.42 16.47
N ASP A 283 -2.81 3.53 15.75
CA ASP A 283 -3.83 4.03 14.83
C ASP A 283 -3.85 3.14 13.57
N LEU A 284 -5.00 2.57 13.26
CA LEU A 284 -5.24 1.69 12.13
C LEU A 284 -5.74 2.49 10.93
N TYR A 285 -4.91 2.56 9.89
CA TYR A 285 -5.23 3.30 8.67
C TYR A 285 -5.71 2.41 7.53
N GLU A 286 -5.31 1.14 7.53
CA GLU A 286 -5.64 0.20 6.47
C GLU A 286 -5.43 -1.24 6.97
N PHE A 287 -6.24 -2.18 6.51
CA PHE A 287 -6.00 -3.61 6.69
C PHE A 287 -6.43 -4.40 5.45
N ASP A 288 -5.84 -5.59 5.25
CA ASP A 288 -6.31 -6.55 4.24
C ASP A 288 -6.05 -7.98 4.71
N LEU A 289 -6.74 -8.91 4.05
CA LEU A 289 -6.54 -10.35 4.19
C LEU A 289 -5.41 -10.81 3.29
N ASN A 290 -4.66 -11.81 3.75
CA ASN A 290 -3.65 -12.44 2.93
C ASN A 290 -4.29 -13.39 1.91
N ARG A 291 -4.74 -12.85 0.77
CA ARG A 291 -5.37 -13.63 -0.30
C ARG A 291 -4.37 -14.45 -1.13
N TYR A 292 -3.08 -14.32 -0.83
CA TYR A 292 -1.98 -14.91 -1.59
C TYR A 292 -1.39 -16.16 -0.93
N MET A 293 -1.96 -16.61 0.19
CA MET A 293 -1.54 -17.80 0.94
C MET A 293 -2.62 -18.89 1.04
N ASN A 294 -3.64 -18.83 0.18
CA ASN A 294 -4.61 -19.91 0.02
C ASN A 294 -4.10 -20.98 -0.94
#